data_AF-A0A527V6H4-F1
#
_entry.id   AF-A0A527V6H4-F1
#
_cell.length_a   1.000
_cell.length_b   1.000
_cell.length_c   1.000
_cell.angle_alpha   90.00
_cell.angle_beta   90.00
_cell.angle_gamma   90.00
#
_symmetry.space_group_name_H-M   'P 1'
#
loop_
_entity.id
_entity.type
_entity.pdbx_description
1 polymer ?
#
loop_
_entity_poly.entity_id
_entity_poly.type
_entity_poly.pdbx_seq_one_letter_code
_entity_poly.pdbx_strand_id
1 'polypeptide(L)'
;MKSRRASLPQLMRRIASEIEVDRAQGVLADEDHVFGRNLGSMRNLSGKRVLLIGCGTIGSFLAQQLVQCGCGVGSGSLMLVDSDILRPANLGRHLLGVPYLHRNKAEACAEFLREQLPLVSVVGRGNAVTAGQFPIARYDLVIDATGEEAFSIALNERAVRTRPDSPPILFVWLLGNGAAARCILTGSSGRACFKCLKPQLSGPQRYQALRPGADVEIINNHGCGDTTYVPFPVSRSVAAAALGCDLVLDWANEKPGDHFRSLVFDEKRAFHNKNGSPGPSETCPACGTERVT
;
A
#
# COMPACT_ATOMS: atom_id res chain seq x y z
N MET A 1 30.87 67.54 16.54
CA MET A 1 30.26 66.38 15.83
C MET A 1 30.73 64.99 16.30
N LYS A 2 31.98 64.81 16.80
CA LYS A 2 32.46 63.50 17.31
C LYS A 2 31.77 62.99 18.60
N SER A 3 31.29 63.88 19.47
CA SER A 3 30.69 63.51 20.77
C SER A 3 29.29 62.89 20.69
N ARG A 4 28.54 63.14 19.61
CA ARG A 4 27.19 62.56 19.40
C ARG A 4 27.20 61.10 18.92
N ARG A 5 28.27 60.65 18.25
CA ARG A 5 28.41 59.24 17.82
C ARG A 5 28.87 58.32 18.95
N ALA A 6 29.73 58.81 19.85
CA ALA A 6 30.23 58.04 20.99
C ALA A 6 29.15 57.76 22.05
N SER A 7 28.15 58.62 22.15
CA SER A 7 27.03 58.52 23.09
C SER A 7 25.84 57.71 22.55
N LEU A 8 25.82 57.39 21.25
CA LEU A 8 24.71 56.67 20.61
C LEU A 8 24.50 55.25 21.19
N PRO A 9 25.54 54.43 21.46
CA PRO A 9 25.33 53.11 22.05
C PRO A 9 24.78 53.18 23.49
N GLN A 10 25.20 54.18 24.27
CA GLN A 10 24.70 54.41 25.63
C GLN A 10 23.24 54.90 25.60
N LEU A 11 22.91 55.76 24.62
CA LEU A 11 21.55 56.23 24.38
C LEU A 11 20.65 55.08 23.93
N MET A 12 21.11 54.22 23.00
CA MET A 12 20.35 53.05 22.57
C MET A 12 20.13 52.03 23.69
N ARG A 13 21.07 51.85 24.62
CA ARG A 13 20.84 51.03 25.82
C ARG A 13 19.85 51.67 26.81
N ARG A 14 19.80 53.01 26.85
CA ARG A 14 18.96 53.76 27.78
C ARG A 14 17.53 53.96 27.27
N ILE A 15 17.35 54.03 25.93
CA ILE A 15 16.06 54.10 25.22
C ILE A 15 15.68 52.72 24.66
N ALA A 16 16.46 51.67 24.91
CA ALA A 16 15.98 50.30 24.76
C ALA A 16 14.87 50.13 25.80
N SER A 17 13.66 50.53 25.44
CA SER A 17 12.47 49.92 25.98
C SER A 17 12.62 48.41 25.83
N GLU A 18 11.93 47.65 26.67
CA GLU A 18 11.71 46.23 26.42
C GLU A 18 10.92 46.10 25.10
N ILE A 19 11.62 46.21 23.97
CA ILE A 19 11.08 45.92 22.66
C ILE A 19 11.01 44.41 22.63
N GLU A 20 9.80 43.88 22.81
CA GLU A 20 9.52 42.47 22.59
C GLU A 20 9.81 42.17 21.11
N VAL A 21 10.86 41.39 20.87
CA VAL A 21 11.24 40.95 19.52
C VAL A 21 10.74 39.53 19.33
N ASP A 22 9.60 39.41 18.67
CA ASP A 22 9.09 38.12 18.25
C ASP A 22 9.83 37.64 17.00
N ARG A 23 10.55 36.53 17.15
CA ARG A 23 11.18 35.83 16.02
C ARG A 23 10.19 34.82 15.45
N ALA A 24 9.64 35.11 14.29
CA ALA A 24 8.90 34.14 13.50
C ALA A 24 9.83 33.42 12.51
N GLN A 25 9.65 32.11 12.35
CA GLN A 25 10.27 31.31 11.30
C GLN A 25 9.15 30.72 10.43
N GLY A 26 9.19 31.02 9.12
CA GLY A 26 8.36 30.34 8.15
C GLY A 26 8.94 28.97 7.80
N VAL A 27 8.08 27.97 7.68
CA VAL A 27 8.41 26.65 7.14
C VAL A 27 7.57 26.40 5.90
N LEU A 28 8.17 25.78 4.88
CA LEU A 28 7.45 25.41 3.67
C LEU A 28 6.45 24.29 4.00
N ALA A 29 5.23 24.43 3.47
CA ALA A 29 4.14 23.50 3.68
C ALA A 29 3.30 23.28 2.39
N ASP A 30 3.86 23.64 1.23
CA ASP A 30 3.28 23.32 -0.07
C ASP A 30 3.40 21.82 -0.42
N GLU A 31 2.67 21.39 -1.45
CA GLU A 31 2.61 19.98 -1.90
C GLU A 31 4.01 19.43 -2.24
N ASP A 32 4.83 20.20 -2.95
CA ASP A 32 6.16 19.77 -3.36
C ASP A 32 7.06 19.56 -2.13
N HIS A 33 6.96 20.43 -1.13
CA HIS A 33 7.70 20.29 0.12
C HIS A 33 7.26 19.06 0.92
N VAL A 34 5.95 18.89 1.12
CA VAL A 34 5.37 17.84 1.98
C VAL A 34 5.62 16.46 1.37
N PHE A 35 5.44 16.30 0.06
CA PHE A 35 5.47 14.99 -0.60
C PHE A 35 6.76 14.70 -1.38
N GLY A 36 7.60 15.70 -1.64
CA GLY A 36 8.84 15.54 -2.39
C GLY A 36 10.09 15.42 -1.52
N ARG A 37 10.16 16.13 -0.38
CA ARG A 37 11.39 16.31 0.39
C ARG A 37 12.07 14.99 0.83
N ASN A 38 11.28 13.96 1.16
CA ASN A 38 11.80 12.71 1.72
C ASN A 38 12.21 11.67 0.64
N LEU A 39 11.97 11.96 -0.64
CA LEU A 39 12.23 11.03 -1.75
C LEU A 39 13.55 11.33 -2.48
N GLY A 40 14.24 12.41 -2.13
CA GLY A 40 15.51 12.78 -2.74
C GLY A 40 15.36 13.02 -4.25
N SER A 41 16.02 12.20 -5.07
CA SER A 41 15.91 12.27 -6.54
C SER A 41 14.81 11.37 -7.13
N MET A 42 14.12 10.57 -6.31
CA MET A 42 13.04 9.71 -6.77
C MET A 42 11.79 10.54 -7.06
N ARG A 43 11.10 10.21 -8.15
CA ARG A 43 9.77 10.74 -8.44
C ARG A 43 8.78 10.21 -7.40
N ASN A 44 7.91 11.08 -6.93
CA ASN A 44 6.79 10.73 -6.06
C ASN A 44 5.60 10.18 -6.89
N LEU A 45 4.47 9.96 -6.23
CA LEU A 45 3.25 9.43 -6.85
C LEU A 45 2.25 10.51 -7.31
N SER A 46 2.69 11.77 -7.35
CA SER A 46 1.85 12.88 -7.82
C SER A 46 1.39 12.65 -9.26
N GLY A 47 0.14 13.01 -9.56
CA GLY A 47 -0.47 12.79 -10.87
C GLY A 47 -0.88 11.35 -11.18
N LYS A 48 -0.55 10.36 -10.34
CA LYS A 48 -0.97 8.96 -10.55
C LYS A 48 -2.38 8.71 -10.02
N ARG A 49 -3.17 7.96 -10.79
CA ARG A 49 -4.50 7.46 -10.41
C ARG A 49 -4.36 6.01 -9.96
N VAL A 50 -4.47 5.76 -8.66
CA VAL A 50 -4.29 4.45 -8.04
C VAL A 50 -5.61 3.94 -7.48
N LEU A 51 -5.90 2.67 -7.75
CA LEU A 51 -7.00 1.94 -7.13
C LEU A 51 -6.42 0.93 -6.12
N LEU A 52 -6.81 1.02 -4.86
CA LEU A 52 -6.45 0.06 -3.81
C LEU A 52 -7.70 -0.70 -3.34
N ILE A 53 -7.68 -2.00 -3.57
CA ILE A 53 -8.77 -2.94 -3.24
C ILE A 53 -8.37 -3.74 -2.00
N GLY A 54 -9.22 -3.66 -0.97
CA GLY A 54 -8.95 -4.20 0.36
C GLY A 54 -8.26 -3.14 1.23
N CYS A 55 -9.01 -2.59 2.17
CA CYS A 55 -8.55 -1.70 3.24
C CYS A 55 -8.48 -2.43 4.57
N GLY A 56 -8.10 -3.71 4.54
CA GLY A 56 -7.77 -4.48 5.74
C GLY A 56 -6.37 -4.12 6.28
N THR A 57 -5.79 -5.02 7.07
CA THR A 57 -4.53 -4.78 7.78
C THR A 57 -3.38 -4.31 6.89
N ILE A 58 -3.19 -4.90 5.71
CA ILE A 58 -2.11 -4.50 4.78
C ILE A 58 -2.52 -3.21 4.05
N GLY A 59 -3.70 -3.24 3.43
CA GLY A 59 -4.16 -2.17 2.56
C GLY A 59 -4.33 -0.82 3.25
N SER A 60 -4.74 -0.80 4.52
CA SER A 60 -4.87 0.45 5.27
C SER A 60 -3.52 1.15 5.48
N PHE A 61 -2.47 0.41 5.88
CA PHE A 61 -1.12 0.98 6.02
C PHE A 61 -0.50 1.29 4.66
N LEU A 62 -0.76 0.47 3.64
CA LEU A 62 -0.28 0.76 2.28
C LEU A 62 -0.90 2.04 1.75
N ALA A 63 -2.20 2.27 1.94
CA ALA A 63 -2.85 3.52 1.58
C ALA A 63 -2.19 4.73 2.25
N GLN A 64 -1.89 4.64 3.56
CA GLN A 64 -1.15 5.70 4.27
C GLN A 64 0.22 5.98 3.65
N GLN A 65 0.99 4.93 3.38
CA GLN A 65 2.33 5.08 2.79
C GLN A 65 2.27 5.67 1.37
N LEU A 66 1.32 5.23 0.54
CA LEU A 66 1.11 5.77 -0.81
C LEU A 66 0.81 7.27 -0.76
N VAL A 67 -0.08 7.70 0.14
CA VAL A 67 -0.42 9.12 0.31
C VAL A 67 0.78 9.92 0.81
N GLN A 68 1.55 9.40 1.76
CA GLN A 68 2.81 10.03 2.22
C GLN A 68 3.86 10.13 1.10
N CYS A 69 3.80 9.24 0.11
CA CYS A 69 4.60 9.28 -1.11
C CYS A 69 3.97 10.13 -2.24
N GLY A 70 2.95 10.93 -1.96
CA GLY A 70 2.33 11.86 -2.92
C GLY A 70 1.20 11.30 -3.75
N CYS A 71 0.65 10.12 -3.42
CA CYS A 71 -0.53 9.60 -4.12
C CYS A 71 -1.76 10.45 -3.79
N GLY A 72 -2.54 10.83 -4.80
CA GLY A 72 -3.67 11.75 -4.64
C GLY A 72 -3.28 13.24 -4.69
N VAL A 73 -2.03 13.56 -5.00
CA VAL A 73 -1.53 14.94 -5.15
C VAL A 73 -1.54 15.36 -6.62
N GLY A 74 -1.63 16.66 -6.90
CA GLY A 74 -1.73 17.21 -8.25
C GLY A 74 -2.99 16.71 -8.99
N SER A 75 -2.83 16.19 -10.20
CA SER A 75 -3.94 15.59 -10.98
C SER A 75 -4.24 14.13 -10.60
N GLY A 76 -3.55 13.58 -9.59
CA GLY A 76 -3.67 12.19 -9.16
C GLY A 76 -4.90 11.92 -8.30
N SER A 77 -5.13 10.65 -8.01
CA SER A 77 -6.18 10.23 -7.06
C SER A 77 -5.88 8.87 -6.46
N LEU A 78 -6.32 8.64 -5.24
CA LEU A 78 -6.32 7.32 -4.60
C LEU A 78 -7.76 6.91 -4.31
N MET A 79 -8.23 5.85 -4.99
CA MET A 79 -9.51 5.23 -4.68
C MET A 79 -9.31 4.02 -3.78
N LEU A 80 -9.95 4.05 -2.62
CA LEU A 80 -9.98 2.96 -1.66
C LEU A 80 -11.30 2.20 -1.79
N VAL A 81 -11.24 0.87 -1.84
CA VAL A 81 -12.46 0.05 -1.91
C VAL A 81 -12.37 -1.13 -0.97
N ASP A 82 -13.34 -1.24 -0.08
CA ASP A 82 -13.49 -2.32 0.90
C ASP A 82 -14.94 -2.33 1.36
N SER A 83 -15.61 -3.48 1.30
CA SER A 83 -17.00 -3.64 1.71
C SER A 83 -17.19 -3.92 3.20
N ASP A 84 -16.11 -4.19 3.94
CA ASP A 84 -16.16 -4.56 5.34
C ASP A 84 -16.24 -3.34 6.27
N ILE A 85 -16.67 -3.60 7.49
CA ILE A 85 -16.86 -2.62 8.56
C ILE A 85 -15.76 -2.81 9.61
N LEU A 86 -15.24 -1.72 10.18
CA LEU A 86 -14.27 -1.79 11.26
C LEU A 86 -14.92 -2.34 12.54
N ARG A 87 -14.37 -3.44 13.06
CA ARG A 87 -14.81 -4.11 14.29
C ARG A 87 -13.74 -4.05 15.39
N PRO A 88 -14.10 -4.24 16.67
CA PRO A 88 -13.13 -4.27 17.77
C PRO A 88 -11.96 -5.23 17.55
N ALA A 89 -12.21 -6.40 16.95
CA ALA A 89 -11.18 -7.40 16.65
C ALA A 89 -10.15 -6.96 15.59
N ASN A 90 -10.40 -5.86 14.88
CA ASN A 90 -9.47 -5.28 13.92
C ASN A 90 -8.49 -4.30 14.58
N LEU A 91 -8.84 -3.69 15.71
CA LEU A 91 -8.09 -2.58 16.32
C LEU A 91 -6.62 -2.91 16.61
N GLY A 92 -6.31 -4.15 16.98
CA GLY A 92 -4.94 -4.58 17.28
C GLY A 92 -4.00 -4.64 16.07
N ARG A 93 -4.53 -4.51 14.85
CA ARG A 93 -3.72 -4.62 13.63
C ARG A 93 -4.11 -3.64 12.51
N HIS A 94 -5.28 -3.02 12.57
CA HIS A 94 -5.75 -2.08 11.56
C HIS A 94 -5.18 -0.67 11.79
N LEU A 95 -5.05 0.15 10.73
CA LEU A 95 -4.61 1.54 10.86
C LEU A 95 -5.59 2.38 11.70
N LEU A 96 -6.88 2.22 11.44
CA LEU A 96 -7.94 2.94 12.15
C LEU A 96 -8.11 2.46 13.60
N GLY A 97 -8.32 3.43 14.49
CA GLY A 97 -8.58 3.20 15.91
C GLY A 97 -10.07 3.25 16.30
N VAL A 98 -10.30 3.28 17.62
CA VAL A 98 -11.64 3.33 18.26
C VAL A 98 -12.61 4.36 17.66
N PRO A 99 -12.18 5.60 17.29
CA PRO A 99 -13.11 6.60 16.74
C PRO A 99 -13.85 6.17 15.46
N TYR A 100 -13.36 5.14 14.77
CA TYR A 100 -13.88 4.68 13.50
C TYR A 100 -14.64 3.36 13.57
N LEU A 101 -14.87 2.81 14.78
CA LEU A 101 -15.63 1.57 14.95
C LEU A 101 -17.00 1.64 14.30
N HIS A 102 -17.43 0.52 13.71
CA HIS A 102 -18.71 0.35 13.01
C HIS A 102 -18.86 1.17 11.72
N ARG A 103 -17.80 1.83 11.26
CA ARG A 103 -17.77 2.51 9.95
C ARG A 103 -17.19 1.61 8.88
N ASN A 104 -17.58 1.82 7.63
CA ASN A 104 -16.96 1.14 6.50
C ASN A 104 -15.45 1.45 6.45
N LYS A 105 -14.61 0.43 6.24
CA LYS A 105 -13.15 0.56 6.32
C LYS A 105 -12.59 1.51 5.26
N ALA A 106 -13.03 1.39 4.01
CA ALA A 106 -12.52 2.23 2.93
C ALA A 106 -12.90 3.70 3.11
N GLU A 107 -14.15 3.98 3.44
CA GLU A 107 -14.64 5.33 3.69
C GLU A 107 -13.94 5.98 4.90
N ALA A 108 -13.83 5.25 6.00
CA ALA A 108 -13.15 5.71 7.21
C ALA A 108 -11.64 5.90 7.00
N CYS A 109 -10.97 5.01 6.25
CA CYS A 109 -9.57 5.22 5.87
C CYS A 109 -9.41 6.47 5.00
N ALA A 110 -10.29 6.72 4.05
CA ALA A 110 -10.22 7.91 3.21
C ALA A 110 -10.46 9.21 4.00
N GLU A 111 -11.33 9.19 5.00
CA GLU A 111 -11.50 10.30 5.94
C GLU A 111 -10.23 10.51 6.77
N PHE A 112 -9.75 9.46 7.45
CA PHE A 112 -8.54 9.51 8.26
C PHE A 112 -7.35 10.08 7.48
N LEU A 113 -7.12 9.62 6.26
CA LEU A 113 -5.99 10.07 5.44
C LEU A 113 -6.11 11.56 5.05
N ARG A 114 -7.31 12.05 4.75
CA ARG A 114 -7.56 13.47 4.45
C ARG A 114 -7.43 14.35 5.69
N GLU A 115 -7.76 13.84 6.87
CA GLU A 115 -7.49 14.54 8.13
C GLU A 115 -5.98 14.67 8.40
N GLN A 116 -5.20 13.63 8.09
CA GLN A 116 -3.74 13.66 8.27
C GLN A 116 -3.05 14.57 7.24
N LEU A 117 -3.51 14.54 5.99
CA LEU A 117 -2.88 15.24 4.86
C LEU A 117 -3.95 15.92 4.00
N PRO A 118 -4.41 17.14 4.35
CA PRO A 118 -5.59 17.77 3.72
C PRO A 118 -5.50 18.04 2.20
N LEU A 119 -4.31 18.00 1.61
CA LEU A 119 -4.06 18.31 0.20
C LEU A 119 -4.33 17.13 -0.75
N VAL A 120 -4.81 15.99 -0.23
CA VAL A 120 -4.84 14.73 -0.98
C VAL A 120 -6.24 14.37 -1.48
N SER A 121 -6.32 13.97 -2.74
CA SER A 121 -7.52 13.44 -3.39
C SER A 121 -7.66 11.93 -3.11
N VAL A 122 -8.23 11.61 -1.95
CA VAL A 122 -8.50 10.23 -1.51
C VAL A 122 -9.99 10.01 -1.34
N VAL A 123 -10.53 8.96 -1.96
CA VAL A 123 -11.96 8.61 -1.91
C VAL A 123 -12.14 7.16 -1.52
N GLY A 124 -12.95 6.91 -0.49
CA GLY A 124 -13.34 5.56 -0.06
C GLY A 124 -14.70 5.17 -0.60
N ARG A 125 -14.89 3.87 -0.91
CA ARG A 125 -16.18 3.31 -1.30
C ARG A 125 -16.44 1.97 -0.62
N GLY A 126 -17.57 1.87 0.09
CA GLY A 126 -18.05 0.65 0.74
C GLY A 126 -18.67 -0.40 -0.19
N ASN A 127 -18.33 -0.42 -1.48
CA ASN A 127 -18.93 -1.33 -2.45
C ASN A 127 -18.31 -2.72 -2.36
N ALA A 128 -19.13 -3.77 -2.50
CA ALA A 128 -18.64 -5.11 -2.78
C ALA A 128 -17.89 -5.10 -4.12
N VAL A 129 -16.60 -5.44 -4.08
CA VAL A 129 -15.80 -5.52 -5.30
C VAL A 129 -15.98 -6.90 -5.89
N THR A 130 -16.90 -7.04 -6.84
CA THR A 130 -16.83 -8.17 -7.76
C THR A 130 -15.84 -7.81 -8.85
N ALA A 131 -14.93 -8.73 -9.18
CA ALA A 131 -13.84 -8.48 -10.11
C ALA A 131 -14.32 -8.01 -11.49
N GLY A 132 -15.59 -8.18 -11.87
CA GLY A 132 -16.17 -7.74 -13.15
C GLY A 132 -16.81 -6.35 -13.17
N GLN A 133 -17.21 -5.78 -12.02
CA GLN A 133 -18.04 -4.56 -11.99
C GLN A 133 -17.24 -3.25 -11.87
N PHE A 134 -15.99 -3.32 -11.40
CA PHE A 134 -15.21 -2.11 -11.16
C PHE A 134 -14.48 -1.64 -12.43
N PRO A 135 -14.60 -0.38 -12.88
CA PRO A 135 -13.91 0.11 -14.08
C PRO A 135 -12.43 0.36 -13.78
N ILE A 136 -11.61 -0.69 -13.87
CA ILE A 136 -10.17 -0.61 -13.54
C ILE A 136 -9.33 0.10 -14.60
N ALA A 137 -9.79 0.16 -15.85
CA ALA A 137 -9.02 0.72 -16.98
C ALA A 137 -8.73 2.23 -16.88
N ARG A 138 -9.44 2.96 -16.00
CA ARG A 138 -9.21 4.40 -15.78
C ARG A 138 -8.08 4.72 -14.81
N TYR A 139 -7.50 3.70 -14.17
CA TYR A 139 -6.40 3.86 -13.22
C TYR A 139 -5.09 3.54 -13.90
N ASP A 140 -4.01 4.15 -13.42
CA ASP A 140 -2.65 3.89 -13.90
C ASP A 140 -2.05 2.67 -13.20
N LEU A 141 -2.52 2.36 -11.98
CA LEU A 141 -2.14 1.19 -11.19
C LEU A 141 -3.33 0.68 -10.37
N VAL A 142 -3.47 -0.65 -10.31
CA VAL A 142 -4.38 -1.32 -9.37
C VAL A 142 -3.56 -2.09 -8.34
N ILE A 143 -4.03 -2.07 -7.10
CA ILE A 143 -3.41 -2.76 -5.97
C ILE A 143 -4.47 -3.67 -5.34
N ASP A 144 -4.17 -4.95 -5.25
CA ASP A 144 -4.93 -5.94 -4.49
C ASP A 144 -4.22 -6.24 -3.18
N ALA A 145 -4.85 -5.82 -2.09
CA ALA A 145 -4.45 -6.09 -0.71
C ALA A 145 -5.60 -6.77 0.08
N THR A 146 -6.52 -7.45 -0.62
CA THR A 146 -7.65 -8.18 0.00
C THR A 146 -7.19 -9.38 0.82
N GLY A 147 -6.12 -10.05 0.37
CA GLY A 147 -5.67 -11.33 0.92
C GLY A 147 -6.58 -12.51 0.57
N GLU A 148 -7.57 -12.32 -0.31
CA GLU A 148 -8.50 -13.36 -0.74
C GLU A 148 -8.04 -13.98 -2.07
N GLU A 149 -7.53 -15.22 -2.02
CA GLU A 149 -6.95 -15.89 -3.19
C GLU A 149 -7.93 -15.98 -4.38
N ALA A 150 -9.21 -16.26 -4.11
CA ALA A 150 -10.24 -16.33 -5.15
C ALA A 150 -10.43 -15.00 -5.88
N PHE A 151 -10.48 -13.89 -5.12
CA PHE A 151 -10.57 -12.54 -5.69
C PHE A 151 -9.32 -12.19 -6.51
N SER A 152 -8.13 -12.45 -5.97
CA SER A 152 -6.87 -12.18 -6.67
C SER A 152 -6.76 -12.95 -7.99
N ILE A 153 -7.21 -14.21 -8.02
CA ILE A 153 -7.25 -15.02 -9.25
C ILE A 153 -8.23 -14.42 -10.26
N ALA A 154 -9.45 -14.05 -9.83
CA ALA A 154 -10.46 -13.48 -10.72
C ALA A 154 -10.04 -12.12 -11.29
N LEU A 155 -9.46 -11.25 -10.45
CA LEU A 155 -8.92 -9.96 -10.87
C LEU A 155 -7.78 -10.15 -11.88
N ASN A 156 -6.86 -11.08 -11.61
CA ASN A 156 -5.79 -11.42 -12.53
C ASN A 156 -6.31 -11.97 -13.86
N GLU A 157 -7.29 -12.87 -13.84
CA GLU A 157 -7.87 -13.43 -15.05
C GLU A 157 -8.50 -12.35 -15.93
N ARG A 158 -9.30 -11.46 -15.31
CA ARG A 158 -9.86 -10.30 -16.01
C ARG A 158 -8.76 -9.45 -16.64
N ALA A 159 -7.75 -9.09 -15.85
CA ALA A 159 -6.65 -8.25 -16.30
C ALA A 159 -5.91 -8.86 -17.49
N VAL A 160 -5.62 -10.16 -17.44
CA VAL A 160 -4.96 -10.88 -18.54
C VAL A 160 -5.84 -10.92 -19.79
N ARG A 161 -7.14 -11.17 -19.66
CA ARG A 161 -8.09 -11.21 -20.79
C ARG A 161 -8.23 -9.86 -21.49
N THR A 162 -8.06 -8.76 -20.77
CA THR A 162 -8.20 -7.39 -21.31
C THR A 162 -6.86 -6.71 -21.58
N ARG A 163 -5.74 -7.45 -21.65
CA ARG A 163 -4.46 -6.87 -22.09
C ARG A 163 -4.50 -6.53 -23.59
N PRO A 164 -3.84 -5.43 -24.02
CA PRO A 164 -2.99 -4.53 -23.23
C PRO A 164 -3.74 -3.42 -22.47
N ASP A 165 -5.06 -3.33 -22.59
CA ASP A 165 -5.87 -2.22 -22.03
C ASP A 165 -6.03 -2.25 -20.50
N SER A 166 -5.68 -3.37 -19.85
CA SER A 166 -5.63 -3.46 -18.40
C SER A 166 -4.39 -2.74 -17.84
N PRO A 167 -4.53 -1.92 -16.78
CA PRO A 167 -3.37 -1.40 -16.08
C PRO A 167 -2.58 -2.51 -15.39
N PRO A 168 -1.31 -2.24 -15.03
CA PRO A 168 -0.56 -3.07 -14.12
C PRO A 168 -1.32 -3.32 -12.81
N ILE A 169 -1.15 -4.52 -12.25
CA ILE A 169 -1.75 -4.90 -10.97
C ILE A 169 -0.67 -5.39 -10.02
N LEU A 170 -0.57 -4.72 -8.88
CA LEU A 170 0.23 -5.16 -7.74
C LEU A 170 -0.63 -6.02 -6.80
N PHE A 171 -0.22 -7.25 -6.55
CA PHE A 171 -0.81 -8.09 -5.52
C PHE A 171 0.13 -8.10 -4.31
N VAL A 172 -0.41 -7.92 -3.09
CA VAL A 172 0.36 -7.95 -1.83
C VAL A 172 -0.35 -8.81 -0.80
N TRP A 173 0.37 -9.76 -0.19
CA TRP A 173 -0.23 -10.69 0.79
C TRP A 173 0.76 -11.20 1.84
N LEU A 174 0.21 -11.76 2.91
CA LEU A 174 0.95 -12.47 3.96
C LEU A 174 0.77 -13.99 3.81
N LEU A 175 1.75 -14.75 4.28
CA LEU A 175 1.72 -16.22 4.31
C LEU A 175 1.98 -16.74 5.72
N GLY A 176 1.33 -17.86 6.07
CA GLY A 176 1.61 -18.67 7.26
C GLY A 176 1.63 -17.87 8.57
N ASN A 177 0.51 -17.24 8.94
CA ASN A 177 0.43 -16.40 10.14
C ASN A 177 1.48 -15.29 10.18
N GLY A 178 1.81 -14.73 9.01
CA GLY A 178 2.81 -13.67 8.89
C GLY A 178 4.26 -14.16 9.00
N ALA A 179 4.54 -15.43 8.69
CA ALA A 179 5.89 -15.95 8.53
C ALA A 179 6.64 -15.30 7.35
N ALA A 180 5.90 -14.86 6.33
CA ALA A 180 6.45 -14.11 5.20
C ALA A 180 5.42 -13.13 4.61
N ALA A 181 5.93 -12.07 3.97
CA ALA A 181 5.17 -11.17 3.11
C ALA A 181 5.66 -11.31 1.67
N ARG A 182 4.75 -11.16 0.71
CA ARG A 182 5.09 -11.18 -0.72
C ARG A 182 4.30 -10.16 -1.49
N CYS A 183 4.87 -9.72 -2.60
CA CYS A 183 4.15 -8.98 -3.61
C CYS A 183 4.56 -9.39 -5.03
N ILE A 184 3.65 -9.21 -5.99
CA ILE A 184 3.96 -9.31 -7.41
C ILE A 184 3.31 -8.17 -8.20
N LEU A 185 4.12 -7.44 -8.97
CA LEU A 185 3.64 -6.50 -9.98
C LEU A 185 3.48 -7.21 -11.32
N THR A 186 2.27 -7.18 -11.87
CA THR A 186 1.90 -7.81 -13.14
C THR A 186 1.56 -6.76 -14.19
N GLY A 187 1.52 -7.14 -15.47
CA GLY A 187 1.16 -6.26 -16.58
C GLY A 187 2.26 -6.09 -17.61
N SER A 188 3.52 -6.25 -17.20
CA SER A 188 4.68 -6.25 -18.09
C SER A 188 4.69 -7.47 -19.04
N SER A 189 5.01 -7.24 -20.31
CA SER A 189 5.16 -8.30 -21.31
C SER A 189 6.30 -9.27 -20.93
N GLY A 190 6.13 -10.56 -21.26
CA GLY A 190 7.12 -11.59 -20.94
C GLY A 190 7.30 -11.90 -19.45
N ARG A 191 6.44 -11.37 -18.56
CA ARG A 191 6.46 -11.63 -17.11
C ARG A 191 5.28 -12.50 -16.66
N ALA A 192 5.46 -13.18 -15.54
CA ALA A 192 4.44 -13.96 -14.87
C ALA A 192 3.22 -13.09 -14.52
N CYS A 193 2.02 -13.63 -14.73
CA CYS A 193 0.81 -13.12 -14.08
C CYS A 193 0.70 -13.69 -12.65
N PHE A 194 -0.29 -13.27 -11.86
CA PHE A 194 -0.48 -13.79 -10.51
C PHE A 194 -0.72 -15.31 -10.51
N LYS A 195 -1.57 -15.80 -11.43
CA LYS A 195 -1.88 -17.23 -11.56
C LYS A 195 -0.67 -18.07 -11.97
N CYS A 196 0.34 -17.48 -12.61
CA CYS A 196 1.59 -18.16 -12.90
C CYS A 196 2.32 -18.59 -11.64
N LEU A 197 2.10 -18.01 -10.46
CA LEU A 197 2.78 -18.44 -9.21
C LEU A 197 2.26 -19.79 -8.71
N LYS A 198 1.01 -20.14 -9.04
CA LYS A 198 0.36 -21.41 -8.72
C LYS A 198 -0.62 -21.80 -9.85
N PRO A 199 -0.10 -22.34 -10.98
CA PRO A 199 -0.92 -22.66 -12.16
C PRO A 199 -2.09 -23.60 -11.84
N GLN A 200 -1.81 -24.70 -11.15
CA GLN A 200 -2.82 -25.66 -10.68
C GLN A 200 -3.20 -25.38 -9.23
N LEU A 201 -4.49 -25.30 -8.90
CA LEU A 201 -4.96 -25.00 -7.54
C LEU A 201 -4.56 -26.08 -6.52
N SER A 202 -4.61 -27.35 -6.93
CA SER A 202 -4.18 -28.49 -6.12
C SER A 202 -2.66 -28.74 -6.18
N GLY A 203 -1.96 -28.11 -7.12
CA GLY A 203 -0.53 -28.30 -7.33
C GLY A 203 0.34 -27.46 -6.38
N PRO A 204 1.66 -27.74 -6.36
CA PRO A 204 2.60 -26.95 -5.60
C PRO A 204 2.73 -25.53 -6.16
N GLN A 205 3.06 -24.58 -5.29
CA GLN A 205 3.46 -23.24 -5.72
C GLN A 205 4.82 -23.32 -6.44
N ARG A 206 5.00 -22.60 -7.55
CA ARG A 206 6.30 -22.52 -8.25
C ARG A 206 7.41 -21.97 -7.35
N TYR A 207 7.03 -21.07 -6.44
CA TYR A 207 7.90 -20.49 -5.43
C TYR A 207 7.33 -20.81 -4.06
N GLN A 208 7.58 -22.04 -3.60
CA GLN A 208 7.12 -22.49 -2.29
C GLN A 208 7.61 -21.53 -1.19
N ALA A 209 6.66 -20.98 -0.43
CA ALA A 209 6.93 -20.01 0.63
C ALA A 209 7.12 -20.68 1.99
N LEU A 210 6.24 -21.62 2.32
CA LEU A 210 6.19 -22.25 3.64
C LEU A 210 6.90 -23.60 3.61
N ARG A 211 7.65 -23.88 4.66
CA ARG A 211 8.30 -25.17 4.85
C ARG A 211 7.25 -26.25 5.12
N PRO A 212 7.50 -27.51 4.68
CA PRO A 212 6.65 -28.62 5.06
C PRO A 212 6.48 -28.70 6.58
N GLY A 213 5.25 -28.87 7.07
CA GLY A 213 4.94 -28.89 8.50
C GLY A 213 4.87 -27.51 9.18
N ALA A 214 4.93 -26.41 8.42
CA ALA A 214 4.60 -25.10 8.97
C ALA A 214 3.07 -25.02 9.19
N ASP A 215 2.63 -25.29 10.42
CA ASP A 215 1.23 -25.21 10.79
C ASP A 215 0.70 -23.79 10.57
N VAL A 216 -0.44 -23.66 9.91
CA VAL A 216 -1.16 -22.39 9.79
C VAL A 216 -2.26 -22.40 10.83
N GLU A 217 -2.10 -21.58 11.87
CA GLU A 217 -3.10 -21.45 12.91
C GLU A 217 -4.30 -20.68 12.36
N ILE A 218 -5.47 -21.30 12.48
CA ILE A 218 -6.76 -20.74 12.13
C ILE A 218 -7.60 -20.82 13.40
N ILE A 219 -7.88 -19.66 14.01
CA ILE A 219 -8.65 -19.59 15.26
C ILE A 219 -10.12 -19.41 14.90
N ASN A 220 -10.94 -20.38 15.30
CA ASN A 220 -12.39 -20.31 15.19
C ASN A 220 -12.98 -19.73 16.46
N ASN A 221 -13.64 -18.58 16.37
CA ASN A 221 -14.36 -18.03 17.51
C ASN A 221 -15.80 -18.54 17.44
N HIS A 222 -16.12 -19.56 18.25
CA HIS A 222 -17.47 -20.13 18.32
C HIS A 222 -18.47 -19.20 19.04
N GLY A 223 -18.01 -18.11 19.66
CA GLY A 223 -18.86 -17.04 20.19
C GLY A 223 -19.15 -15.99 19.11
N CYS A 224 -20.43 -15.67 18.88
CA CYS A 224 -20.91 -14.72 17.89
C CYS A 224 -20.09 -13.41 17.86
N GLY A 225 -19.20 -13.25 16.88
CA GLY A 225 -18.40 -12.03 16.75
C GLY A 225 -17.56 -11.99 15.47
N ASP A 226 -16.68 -12.98 15.29
CA ASP A 226 -15.85 -13.20 14.10
C ASP A 226 -15.60 -14.70 13.93
N THR A 227 -16.16 -15.32 12.88
CA THR A 227 -16.20 -16.78 12.76
C THR A 227 -14.81 -17.43 12.73
N THR A 228 -13.84 -16.81 12.06
CA THR A 228 -12.49 -17.35 11.89
C THR A 228 -11.46 -16.23 11.66
N TYR A 229 -10.28 -16.29 12.30
CA TYR A 229 -9.16 -15.39 11.99
C TYR A 229 -7.79 -16.07 12.04
N VAL A 230 -6.83 -15.50 11.31
CA VAL A 230 -5.43 -15.93 11.27
C VAL A 230 -4.61 -14.96 12.13
N PRO A 231 -4.03 -15.40 13.27
CA PRO A 231 -3.23 -14.53 14.12
C PRO A 231 -1.89 -14.17 13.44
N PHE A 232 -1.47 -12.92 13.58
CA PHE A 232 -0.13 -12.41 13.26
C PHE A 232 0.06 -11.03 13.89
N PRO A 233 1.31 -10.62 14.21
CA PRO A 233 1.55 -9.29 14.74
C PRO A 233 1.42 -8.21 13.66
N VAL A 234 0.98 -7.01 14.06
CA VAL A 234 0.77 -5.86 13.15
C VAL A 234 2.03 -5.51 12.34
N SER A 235 3.22 -5.74 12.89
CA SER A 235 4.50 -5.53 12.21
C SER A 235 4.60 -6.26 10.87
N ARG A 236 3.95 -7.44 10.72
CA ARG A 236 3.95 -8.20 9.47
C ARG A 236 3.17 -7.47 8.37
N SER A 237 2.02 -6.89 8.72
CA SER A 237 1.20 -6.16 7.76
C SER A 237 1.81 -4.82 7.39
N VAL A 238 2.42 -4.11 8.34
CA VAL A 238 3.16 -2.87 8.05
C VAL A 238 4.34 -3.13 7.12
N ALA A 239 5.08 -4.22 7.36
CA ALA A 239 6.19 -4.61 6.50
C ALA A 239 5.73 -5.11 5.11
N ALA A 240 4.58 -5.79 5.01
CA ALA A 240 3.98 -6.12 3.71
C ALA A 240 3.54 -4.86 2.96
N ALA A 241 2.96 -3.88 3.66
CA ALA A 241 2.62 -2.59 3.08
C ALA A 241 3.86 -1.84 2.57
N ALA A 242 4.94 -1.80 3.36
CA ALA A 242 6.23 -1.23 2.95
C ALA A 242 6.79 -1.91 1.69
N LEU A 243 6.80 -3.25 1.68
CA LEU A 243 7.25 -4.02 0.52
C LEU A 243 6.45 -3.68 -0.75
N GLY A 244 5.13 -3.52 -0.63
CA GLY A 244 4.27 -3.09 -1.71
C GLY A 244 4.55 -1.66 -2.15
N CYS A 245 4.67 -0.73 -1.20
CA CYS A 245 4.91 0.69 -1.46
C CYS A 245 6.24 0.92 -2.20
N ASP A 246 7.30 0.22 -1.81
CA ASP A 246 8.59 0.28 -2.50
C ASP A 246 8.47 -0.15 -3.96
N LEU A 247 7.72 -1.23 -4.23
CA LEU A 247 7.52 -1.69 -5.62
C LEU A 247 6.64 -0.72 -6.43
N VAL A 248 5.71 0.00 -5.79
CA VAL A 248 4.95 1.09 -6.43
C VAL A 248 5.85 2.29 -6.76
N LEU A 249 6.74 2.69 -5.85
CA LEU A 249 7.71 3.76 -6.10
C LEU A 249 8.66 3.39 -7.26
N ASP A 250 9.16 2.16 -7.26
CA ASP A 250 10.02 1.65 -8.33
C ASP A 250 9.29 1.62 -9.67
N TRP A 251 8.01 1.23 -9.69
CA TRP A 251 7.15 1.34 -10.86
C TRP A 251 6.97 2.78 -11.35
N ALA A 252 6.68 3.72 -10.45
CA ALA A 252 6.49 5.13 -10.79
C ALA A 252 7.76 5.80 -11.32
N ASN A 253 8.93 5.28 -10.92
CA ASN A 253 10.25 5.70 -11.40
C ASN A 253 10.72 4.93 -12.65
N GLU A 254 9.85 4.13 -13.28
CA GLU A 254 10.14 3.33 -14.49
C GLU A 254 11.30 2.34 -14.29
N LYS A 255 11.56 1.95 -13.03
CA LYS A 255 12.62 1.02 -12.62
C LYS A 255 12.08 -0.04 -11.65
N PRO A 256 11.02 -0.80 -12.01
CA PRO A 256 10.36 -1.75 -11.10
C PRO A 256 11.31 -2.85 -10.56
N GLY A 257 12.47 -3.05 -11.18
CA GLY A 257 13.45 -4.05 -10.78
C GLY A 257 12.81 -5.44 -10.72
N ASP A 258 12.90 -6.05 -9.55
CA ASP A 258 12.24 -7.33 -9.27
C ASP A 258 10.74 -7.14 -9.05
N HIS A 259 9.95 -7.66 -9.99
CA HIS A 259 8.49 -7.60 -9.97
C HIS A 259 7.89 -8.52 -8.91
N PHE A 260 8.57 -9.59 -8.54
CA PHE A 260 8.20 -10.49 -7.46
C PHE A 260 9.18 -10.32 -6.30
N ARG A 261 8.66 -9.93 -5.14
CA ARG A 261 9.47 -9.71 -3.93
C ARG A 261 8.94 -10.54 -2.78
N SER A 262 9.86 -11.01 -1.94
CA SER A 262 9.56 -11.82 -0.78
C SER A 262 10.34 -11.32 0.42
N LEU A 263 9.66 -11.13 1.55
CA LEU A 263 10.26 -10.80 2.83
C LEU A 263 9.93 -11.91 3.82
N VAL A 264 10.95 -12.53 4.39
CA VAL A 264 10.80 -13.61 5.38
C VAL A 264 10.97 -13.03 6.79
N PHE A 265 10.06 -13.41 7.68
CA PHE A 265 10.07 -13.00 9.08
C PHE A 265 10.33 -14.16 10.04
N ASP A 266 10.01 -15.38 9.62
CA ASP A 266 10.24 -16.61 10.38
C ASP A 266 10.92 -17.64 9.47
N GLU A 267 12.25 -17.73 9.60
CA GLU A 267 13.07 -18.64 8.80
C GLU A 267 12.84 -20.12 9.12
N LYS A 268 12.27 -20.41 10.30
CA LYS A 268 11.92 -21.79 10.70
C LYS A 268 10.64 -22.26 10.01
N ARG A 269 9.75 -21.34 9.63
CA ARG A 269 8.47 -21.66 8.97
C ARG A 269 8.44 -21.34 7.48
N ALA A 270 9.30 -20.45 7.00
CA ALA A 270 9.32 -20.02 5.61
C ALA A 270 10.70 -20.18 4.94
N PHE A 271 10.69 -20.40 3.63
CA PHE A 271 11.87 -20.40 2.78
C PHE A 271 12.20 -18.98 2.31
N HIS A 272 13.49 -18.69 2.23
CA HIS A 272 13.97 -17.47 1.59
C HIS A 272 13.93 -17.63 0.07
N ASN A 273 12.97 -16.98 -0.59
CA ASN A 273 12.94 -16.88 -2.04
C ASN A 273 13.58 -15.57 -2.47
N LYS A 274 14.59 -15.66 -3.34
CA LYS A 274 15.21 -14.46 -3.92
C LYS A 274 14.15 -13.66 -4.68
N ASN A 275 14.24 -12.34 -4.55
CA ASN A 275 13.49 -11.43 -5.41
C ASN A 275 13.84 -11.71 -6.87
N GLY A 276 12.89 -11.48 -7.77
CA GLY A 276 13.08 -11.75 -9.18
C GLY A 276 11.92 -11.26 -10.02
N SER A 277 12.01 -11.48 -11.33
CA SER A 277 10.95 -11.15 -12.28
C SER A 277 10.58 -12.39 -13.09
N PRO A 278 9.82 -13.32 -12.48
CA PRO A 278 9.57 -14.65 -13.05
C PRO A 278 8.88 -14.56 -14.41
N GLY A 279 9.23 -15.48 -15.31
CA GLY A 279 8.58 -15.63 -16.61
C GLY A 279 7.21 -16.32 -16.52
N PRO A 280 6.39 -16.22 -17.58
CA PRO A 280 5.13 -16.93 -17.68
C PRO A 280 5.33 -18.45 -17.52
N SER A 281 4.30 -19.13 -17.01
CA SER A 281 4.26 -20.58 -16.94
C SER A 281 3.45 -21.08 -18.14
N GLU A 282 3.97 -22.08 -18.85
CA GLU A 282 3.32 -22.66 -20.04
C GLU A 282 1.94 -23.24 -19.70
N THR A 283 1.82 -23.87 -18.53
CA THR A 283 0.59 -24.47 -18.01
C THR A 283 -0.33 -23.50 -17.27
N CYS A 284 -0.07 -22.19 -17.34
CA CYS A 284 -0.90 -21.19 -16.67
C CYS A 284 -2.26 -21.07 -17.37
N PRO A 285 -3.40 -21.36 -16.71
CA PRO A 285 -4.70 -21.27 -17.37
C PRO A 285 -5.11 -19.83 -17.72
N ALA A 286 -4.49 -18.83 -17.10
CA ALA A 286 -4.81 -17.42 -17.35
C ALA A 286 -4.05 -16.85 -18.57
N CYS A 287 -2.72 -17.06 -18.63
CA CYS A 287 -1.85 -16.43 -19.64
C CYS A 287 -0.98 -17.40 -20.44
N GLY A 288 -1.11 -18.71 -20.22
CA GLY A 288 -0.43 -19.75 -20.98
C GLY A 288 -1.00 -19.89 -22.39
N THR A 289 -0.23 -20.51 -23.26
CA THR A 289 -0.60 -20.75 -24.67
C THR A 289 -1.60 -21.90 -24.83
N GLU A 290 -1.62 -22.85 -23.90
CA GLU A 290 -2.62 -23.92 -23.85
C GLU A 290 -3.83 -23.47 -23.03
N ARG A 291 -4.81 -22.85 -23.68
CA ARG A 291 -6.14 -22.70 -23.07
C ARG A 291 -6.78 -24.08 -23.06
N VAL A 292 -6.80 -24.73 -21.90
CA VAL A 292 -7.66 -25.91 -21.67
C VAL A 292 -9.09 -25.44 -21.94
N THR A 293 -9.68 -25.99 -23.00
CA THR A 293 -11.03 -25.69 -23.47
C THR A 293 -12.08 -26.33 -22.58
#